data_AF-A0AAU4XFH6-F1
#
_entry.id   AF-A0AAU4XFH6-F1
#
_cell.length_a   1.000
_cell.length_b   1.000
_cell.length_c   1.000
_cell.angle_alpha   90.00
_cell.angle_beta   90.00
_cell.angle_gamma   90.00
#
_symmetry.space_group_name_H-M   'P 1'
#
loop_
_entity.id
_entity.type
_entity.pdbx_description
1 polymer ?
#
loop_
_entity_poly.entity_id
_entity_poly.type
_entity_poly.pdbx_seq_one_letter_code
_entity_poly.pdbx_strand_id
1 'polypeptide(L)'
;MKKLNLGGPPGPNLGDAMILSLDVFQNGRKIGVGDGTFTTTRVTGSGPNSVVESQGIFTLRLPDGQLSIQFIQLRDDEQVLPVAVTGGSGVFRGAGGDGTITKGNNSGVVKLHLQFA
;
A
#
# COMPACT_ATOMS: atom_id res chain seq x y z
N MET A 1 2.78 -12.08 1.09
CA MET A 1 1.91 -11.42 0.08
C MET A 1 1.08 -12.50 -0.62
N LYS A 2 -0.20 -12.24 -0.84
CA LYS A 2 -1.10 -13.14 -1.58
C LYS A 2 -1.88 -12.31 -2.62
N LYS A 3 -1.79 -12.70 -3.89
CA LYS A 3 -2.65 -12.17 -4.96
C LYS A 3 -3.88 -13.05 -5.07
N LEU A 4 -5.04 -12.44 -5.08
CA LEU A 4 -6.33 -13.09 -5.21
C LEU A 4 -6.96 -12.60 -6.50
N ASN A 5 -7.08 -13.52 -7.45
CA ASN A 5 -7.79 -13.28 -8.71
C ASN A 5 -9.25 -13.65 -8.45
N LEU A 6 -10.16 -12.67 -8.41
CA LEU A 6 -11.54 -12.86 -7.93
C LEU A 6 -12.50 -13.36 -9.02
N GLY A 7 -12.04 -14.33 -9.84
CA GLY A 7 -12.92 -15.18 -10.65
C GLY A 7 -13.26 -14.65 -12.04
N GLY A 8 -12.53 -13.67 -12.57
CA GLY A 8 -12.65 -13.26 -13.97
C GLY A 8 -11.91 -14.18 -14.96
N PRO A 9 -12.04 -13.92 -16.27
CA PRO A 9 -11.21 -14.57 -17.30
C PRO A 9 -9.71 -14.34 -17.05
N PRO A 10 -8.82 -15.17 -17.65
CA PRO A 10 -7.38 -15.02 -17.49
C PRO A 10 -6.89 -13.58 -17.74
N GLY A 11 -6.19 -13.02 -16.75
CA GLY A 11 -5.69 -11.64 -16.79
C GLY A 11 -6.13 -10.82 -15.58
N PRO A 12 -5.75 -9.53 -15.52
CA PRO A 12 -6.22 -8.62 -14.48
C PRO A 12 -7.71 -8.31 -14.63
N ASN A 13 -8.46 -8.35 -13.53
CA ASN A 13 -9.87 -8.05 -13.48
C ASN A 13 -10.18 -6.97 -12.43
N LEU A 14 -11.30 -6.27 -12.64
CA LEU A 14 -11.85 -5.38 -11.61
C LEU A 14 -12.12 -6.18 -10.33
N GLY A 15 -11.72 -5.62 -9.20
CA GLY A 15 -11.85 -6.25 -7.89
C GLY A 15 -10.73 -7.22 -7.52
N ASP A 16 -9.84 -7.61 -8.44
CA ASP A 16 -8.66 -8.40 -8.10
C ASP A 16 -7.90 -7.71 -6.96
N ALA A 17 -7.40 -8.52 -6.02
CA ALA A 17 -6.86 -8.00 -4.78
C ALA A 17 -5.46 -8.55 -4.50
N MET A 18 -4.60 -7.70 -3.95
CA MET A 18 -3.34 -8.11 -3.34
C MET A 18 -3.40 -7.83 -1.86
N ILE A 19 -3.21 -8.86 -1.05
CA ILE A 19 -3.23 -8.78 0.42
C ILE A 19 -1.79 -8.96 0.91
N LEU A 20 -1.33 -8.03 1.73
CA LEU A 20 0.03 -7.97 2.24
C LEU A 20 0.02 -7.95 3.77
N SER A 21 0.99 -8.66 4.34
CA SER A 21 1.43 -8.53 5.72
C SER A 21 2.94 -8.61 5.68
N LEU A 22 3.61 -7.61 6.26
CA LEU A 22 5.04 -7.38 6.16
C LEU A 22 5.59 -6.97 7.52
N ASP A 23 6.81 -7.42 7.83
CA ASP A 23 7.54 -6.89 8.98
C ASP A 23 8.08 -5.49 8.66
N VAL A 24 7.92 -4.56 9.60
CA VAL A 24 8.40 -3.17 9.46
C VAL A 24 9.71 -3.02 10.21
N PHE A 25 10.72 -2.49 9.54
CA PHE A 25 12.05 -2.29 10.11
C PHE A 25 12.45 -0.81 10.08
N GLN A 26 13.17 -0.40 11.12
CA GLN A 26 13.86 0.89 11.18
C GLN A 26 15.28 0.64 11.70
N ASN A 27 16.28 1.14 10.98
CA ASN A 27 17.69 0.95 11.30
C ASN A 27 18.07 -0.53 11.55
N GLY A 28 17.51 -1.44 10.74
CA GLY A 28 17.75 -2.88 10.85
C GLY A 28 17.00 -3.60 11.98
N ARG A 29 16.29 -2.88 12.85
CA ARG A 29 15.48 -3.49 13.92
C ARG A 29 14.01 -3.57 13.50
N LYS A 30 13.37 -4.71 13.76
CA LYS A 30 11.91 -4.84 13.61
C LYS A 30 11.22 -3.91 14.61
N ILE A 31 10.35 -3.05 14.12
CA ILE A 31 9.58 -2.07 14.89
C ILE A 31 8.07 -2.25 14.71
N GLY A 32 7.61 -3.28 14.02
CA GLY A 32 6.18 -3.48 13.84
C GLY A 32 5.82 -4.41 12.70
N VAL A 33 4.55 -4.31 12.30
CA VAL A 33 3.96 -5.04 11.17
C VAL A 33 3.14 -4.06 10.33
N GLY A 34 3.24 -4.20 9.02
CA GLY A 34 2.46 -3.45 8.05
C GLY A 34 1.51 -4.40 7.33
N ASP A 35 0.22 -4.10 7.40
CA ASP A 35 -0.85 -4.88 6.76
C ASP A 35 -1.55 -4.00 5.73
N GLY A 36 -1.84 -4.53 4.55
CA GLY A 36 -2.48 -3.72 3.52
C GLY A 36 -3.16 -4.52 2.42
N THR A 37 -4.00 -3.81 1.68
CA THR A 37 -4.72 -4.33 0.52
C THR A 37 -4.58 -3.37 -0.64
N PHE A 38 -4.40 -3.95 -1.83
CA PHE A 38 -4.53 -3.26 -3.10
C PHE A 38 -5.73 -3.89 -3.79
N THR A 39 -6.60 -3.06 -4.35
CA THR A 39 -7.76 -3.52 -5.10
C THR A 39 -7.72 -2.89 -6.47
N THR A 40 -7.75 -3.71 -7.51
CA THR A 40 -7.86 -3.27 -8.90
C THR A 40 -9.18 -2.54 -9.09
N THR A 41 -9.11 -1.25 -9.40
CA THR A 41 -10.28 -0.38 -9.59
C THR A 41 -10.50 -0.02 -11.04
N ARG A 42 -9.48 -0.17 -11.90
CA ARG A 42 -9.58 0.04 -13.34
C ARG A 42 -8.69 -0.93 -14.10
N VAL A 43 -9.24 -1.50 -15.17
CA VAL A 43 -8.47 -2.22 -16.19
C VAL A 43 -8.83 -1.62 -17.53
N THR A 44 -7.82 -1.19 -18.30
CA THR A 44 -7.99 -0.67 -19.66
C THR A 44 -7.06 -1.39 -20.63
N GLY A 45 -7.43 -1.45 -21.91
CA GLY A 45 -6.71 -2.27 -22.89
C GLY A 45 -7.02 -3.77 -22.75
N SER A 46 -6.23 -4.61 -23.41
CA SER A 46 -6.41 -6.06 -23.39
C SER A 46 -5.07 -6.80 -23.51
N GLY A 47 -5.02 -8.02 -22.95
CA GLY A 47 -3.85 -8.87 -23.00
C GLY A 47 -2.59 -8.24 -22.38
N PRO A 48 -1.41 -8.42 -22.99
CA PRO A 48 -0.14 -7.89 -22.48
C PRO A 48 -0.07 -6.35 -22.38
N ASN A 49 -0.95 -5.64 -23.09
CA ASN A 49 -1.00 -4.18 -23.10
C ASN A 49 -2.03 -3.61 -22.12
N SER A 50 -2.55 -4.44 -21.20
CA SER A 50 -3.49 -3.98 -20.19
C SER A 50 -2.81 -3.02 -19.21
N VAL A 51 -3.48 -1.91 -18.92
CA VAL A 51 -3.10 -0.97 -17.87
C VAL A 51 -4.04 -1.19 -16.70
N VAL A 52 -3.44 -1.45 -15.53
CA VAL A 52 -4.13 -1.75 -14.29
C VAL A 52 -3.92 -0.60 -13.31
N GLU A 53 -5.01 0.00 -12.87
CA GLU A 53 -5.03 0.96 -11.77
C GLU A 53 -5.59 0.27 -10.52
N SER A 54 -5.03 0.61 -9.37
CA SER A 54 -5.45 0.07 -8.08
C SER A 54 -5.54 1.19 -7.05
N GLN A 55 -6.49 1.05 -6.13
CA GLN A 55 -6.44 1.78 -4.87
C GLN A 55 -5.81 0.88 -3.81
N GLY A 56 -5.19 1.47 -2.80
CA GLY A 56 -4.71 0.70 -1.66
C GLY A 56 -4.82 1.41 -0.33
N ILE A 57 -4.95 0.58 0.69
CA ILE A 57 -4.90 0.98 2.09
C ILE A 57 -3.79 0.18 2.79
N PHE A 58 -3.07 0.85 3.68
CA PHE A 58 -2.01 0.25 4.47
C PHE A 58 -2.13 0.72 5.92
N THR A 59 -1.97 -0.21 6.85
CA THR A 59 -1.92 0.08 8.28
C THR A 59 -0.57 -0.37 8.83
N LEU A 60 0.20 0.56 9.38
CA LEU A 60 1.41 0.23 10.13
C LEU A 60 1.02 0.10 11.60
N ARG A 61 1.22 -1.08 12.18
CA ARG A 61 1.10 -1.36 13.61
C ARG A 61 2.48 -1.29 14.25
N LEU A 62 2.72 -0.25 15.03
CA LEU A 62 3.96 0.07 15.72
C LEU A 62 3.74 -0.06 17.25
N PRO A 63 4.81 -0.15 18.07
CA PRO A 63 4.70 -0.30 19.53
C PRO A 63 3.77 0.71 20.19
N ASP A 64 3.84 1.96 19.74
CA ASP A 64 3.18 3.08 20.39
C ASP A 64 1.89 3.53 19.68
N GLY A 65 1.43 2.79 18.67
CA GLY A 65 0.21 3.12 17.95
C GLY A 65 0.14 2.59 16.52
N GLN A 66 -0.82 3.12 15.77
CA GLN A 66 -1.04 2.76 14.37
C GLN A 66 -1.00 3.99 13.48
N LEU A 67 -0.56 3.82 12.23
CA LEU A 67 -0.67 4.81 11.15
C LEU A 67 -1.48 4.22 9.99
N SER A 68 -2.41 5.01 9.46
CA SER A 68 -3.24 4.64 8.31
C SER A 68 -2.78 5.41 7.07
N ILE A 69 -2.51 4.67 6.00
CA ILE A 69 -1.99 5.18 4.73
C ILE A 69 -2.96 4.79 3.63
N GLN A 70 -3.23 5.71 2.71
CA GLN A 70 -4.00 5.45 1.49
C GLN A 70 -3.21 5.90 0.26
N PHE A 71 -3.41 5.23 -0.86
CA PHE A 71 -2.77 5.59 -2.11
C PHE A 71 -3.56 5.09 -3.33
N ILE A 72 -3.27 5.69 -4.47
CA ILE A 72 -3.68 5.22 -5.79
C ILE A 72 -2.42 4.86 -6.57
N GLN A 73 -2.45 3.71 -7.20
CA GLN A 73 -1.46 3.25 -8.16
C GLN A 73 -2.09 3.31 -9.55
N LEU A 74 -1.50 4.08 -10.45
CA LEU A 74 -2.03 4.33 -11.78
C LEU A 74 -1.54 3.30 -12.81
N ARG A 75 -0.44 2.60 -12.52
CA ARG A 75 0.05 1.49 -13.37
C ARG A 75 0.71 0.43 -12.52
N ASP A 76 0.58 -0.85 -12.90
CA ASP A 76 1.12 -1.98 -12.11
C ASP A 76 2.66 -1.89 -11.93
N ASP A 77 3.34 -1.31 -12.92
CA ASP A 77 4.80 -1.18 -12.98
C ASP A 77 5.36 0.03 -12.20
N GLU A 78 4.52 0.89 -11.62
CA GLU A 78 4.97 2.03 -10.81
C GLU A 78 5.81 1.57 -9.61
N GLN A 79 7.07 2.01 -9.60
CA GLN A 79 8.03 1.68 -8.54
C GLN A 79 7.92 2.59 -7.32
N VAL A 80 7.43 3.82 -7.49
CA VAL A 80 7.27 4.80 -6.42
C VAL A 80 5.81 5.26 -6.40
N LEU A 81 5.12 4.98 -5.30
CA LEU A 81 3.73 5.36 -5.10
C LEU A 81 3.65 6.56 -4.14
N PRO A 82 3.08 7.70 -4.54
CA PRO A 82 2.72 8.75 -3.59
C PRO A 82 1.60 8.26 -2.68
N VAL A 83 1.66 8.63 -1.41
CA VAL A 83 0.67 8.20 -0.41
C VAL A 83 0.18 9.37 0.43
N ALA A 84 -1.02 9.24 0.96
CA ALA A 84 -1.58 10.11 1.99
C ALA A 84 -1.58 9.37 3.34
N VAL A 85 -1.14 10.05 4.39
CA VAL A 85 -1.37 9.61 5.77
C VAL A 85 -2.73 10.16 6.19
N THR A 86 -3.64 9.26 6.54
CA THR A 86 -5.07 9.56 6.75
C THR A 86 -5.49 9.49 8.20
N GLY A 87 -4.59 9.09 9.10
CA GLY A 87 -4.87 9.01 10.51
C GLY A 87 -3.86 8.18 11.28
N GLY A 88 -4.05 8.15 12.60
CA GLY A 88 -3.32 7.27 13.48
C GLY A 88 -3.93 7.16 14.87
N SER A 89 -3.33 6.31 15.70
CA SER A 89 -3.70 6.08 17.10
C SER A 89 -2.46 6.08 18.00
N GLY A 90 -2.67 6.09 19.32
CA GLY A 90 -1.57 6.19 20.29
C GLY A 90 -0.78 7.48 20.12
N VAL A 91 0.54 7.40 20.01
CA VAL A 91 1.41 8.57 19.75
C VAL A 91 1.20 9.19 18.37
N PHE A 92 0.54 8.47 17.46
CA PHE A 92 0.18 8.95 16.12
C PHE A 92 -1.24 9.51 16.03
N ARG A 93 -1.92 9.71 17.17
CA ARG A 93 -3.26 10.33 17.17
C ARG A 93 -3.18 11.74 16.56
N GLY A 94 -4.09 12.02 15.62
CA GLY A 94 -4.12 13.30 14.90
C GLY A 94 -3.11 13.41 13.75
N ALA A 95 -2.38 12.32 13.44
CA ALA A 95 -1.45 12.32 12.32
C ALA A 95 -2.18 12.38 10.98
N GLY A 96 -1.77 13.32 10.13
CA GLY A 96 -2.02 13.36 8.70
C GLY A 96 -0.71 13.56 7.93
N GLY A 97 -0.80 13.88 6.64
CA GLY A 97 0.35 14.21 5.80
C GLY A 97 0.47 13.34 4.56
N ASP A 98 1.68 13.20 4.06
CA ASP A 98 1.99 12.54 2.79
C ASP A 98 3.26 11.70 2.86
N GLY A 99 3.60 11.05 1.75
CA GLY A 99 4.85 10.32 1.64
C GLY A 99 4.97 9.53 0.36
N THR A 100 5.86 8.55 0.37
CA THR A 100 6.03 7.60 -0.72
C THR A 100 6.24 6.17 -0.22
N ILE A 101 5.78 5.21 -1.03
CA ILE A 101 6.17 3.81 -0.95
C ILE A 101 7.05 3.53 -2.18
N THR A 102 8.31 3.16 -1.96
CA THR A 102 9.19 2.61 -3.00
C THR A 102 9.14 1.09 -2.93
N LYS A 103 8.71 0.46 -4.03
CA LYS A 103 8.67 -1.00 -4.15
C LYS A 103 10.06 -1.55 -4.46
N GLY A 104 10.33 -2.72 -3.92
CA GLY A 104 11.44 -3.58 -4.30
C GLY A 104 10.94 -5.02 -4.48
N ASN A 105 11.81 -5.92 -4.91
CA ASN A 105 11.40 -7.27 -5.30
C ASN A 105 10.72 -8.06 -4.17
N ASN A 106 11.23 -7.95 -2.93
CA ASN A 106 10.70 -8.63 -1.74
C ASN A 106 10.60 -7.71 -0.51
N SER A 107 10.76 -6.41 -0.72
CA SER A 107 10.76 -5.40 0.33
C SER A 107 10.26 -4.09 -0.25
N GLY A 108 10.00 -3.12 0.62
CA GLY A 108 9.70 -1.77 0.20
C GLY A 108 10.20 -0.78 1.24
N VAL A 109 10.35 0.47 0.84
CA VAL A 109 10.69 1.57 1.74
C VAL A 109 9.51 2.52 1.78
N VAL A 110 9.00 2.77 2.98
CA VAL A 110 7.99 3.79 3.21
C VAL A 110 8.67 5.01 3.82
N LYS A 111 8.49 6.18 3.20
CA LYS A 111 8.93 7.48 3.74
C LYS A 111 7.70 8.34 3.95
N LEU A 112 7.45 8.75 5.20
CA LEU A 112 6.28 9.52 5.58
C LEU A 112 6.69 10.87 6.16
N HIS A 113 5.99 11.92 5.77
CA HIS A 113 6.03 13.24 6.39
C HIS A 113 4.76 13.42 7.21
N LEU A 114 4.89 13.23 8.53
CA LEU A 114 3.75 13.34 9.45
C LEU A 114 3.53 14.80 9.85
N GLN A 115 2.26 15.20 9.82
CA GLN A 115 1.78 16.47 10.35
C GLN A 115 0.75 16.16 11.43
N PHE A 116 0.81 16.88 12.54
CA PHE A 116 -0.11 16.70 13.67
C PHE A 116 -0.96 17.95 13.82
N ALA A 117 -2.26 17.75 13.96
CA ALA A 117 -3.22 18.80 14.30
C ALA A 117 -3.24 19.10 15.80
#